data_AF-A0A6I1JN77-F1
#
_entry.id   AF-A0A6I1JN77-F1
#
_cell.length_a   1.000
_cell.length_b   1.000
_cell.length_c   1.000
_cell.angle_alpha   90.00
_cell.angle_beta   90.00
_cell.angle_gamma   90.00
#
_symmetry.space_group_name_H-M   'P 1'
#
loop_
_entity.id
_entity.type
_entity.pdbx_description
1 polymer ?
#
loop_
_entity_poly.entity_id
_entity_poly.type
_entity_poly.pdbx_seq_one_letter_code
_entity_poly.pdbx_strand_id
1 'polypeptide(L)' 'EDDAITPRFMSEDMADAIAGAKLVVVPDCGHLSTLERPEAVNAALEAWLAA' A
#
# COMPACT_ATOMS: atom_id res chain seq x y z
N GLU A 1 1.40 -8.45 -1.50
CA GLU A 1 1.19 -9.49 -0.46
C GLU A 1 2.43 -10.37 -0.24
N ASP A 2 3.48 -10.14 -1.04
CA ASP A 2 4.70 -10.97 -1.07
C ASP A 2 5.94 -10.20 -0.56
N ASP A 3 5.73 -9.10 0.19
CA ASP A 3 6.82 -8.36 0.81
C ASP A 3 7.36 -9.11 2.03
N ALA A 4 8.55 -9.68 1.89
CA ALA A 4 9.26 -10.39 2.97
C ALA A 4 10.00 -9.45 3.94
N ILE A 5 10.21 -8.18 3.58
CA ILE A 5 10.90 -7.17 4.39
C ILE A 5 9.90 -6.43 5.28
N THR A 6 8.76 -6.04 4.71
CA THR A 6 7.64 -5.40 5.41
C THR A 6 6.37 -6.21 5.19
N PRO A 7 6.17 -7.29 5.97
CA PRO A 7 4.98 -8.11 5.85
C PRO A 7 3.70 -7.29 6.06
N ARG A 8 2.63 -7.73 5.40
CA ARG A 8 1.33 -7.04 5.34
C ARG A 8 0.80 -6.58 6.71
N PHE A 9 0.94 -7.41 7.75
CA PHE A 9 0.43 -7.10 9.08
C PHE A 9 1.00 -5.79 9.65
N MET A 10 2.23 -5.41 9.30
CA MET A 10 2.82 -4.16 9.79
C MET A 10 2.08 -2.93 9.24
N SER A 11 1.65 -3.00 7.97
CA SER A 11 0.85 -1.92 7.36
C SER A 11 -0.60 -1.94 7.87
N GLU A 12 -1.15 -3.10 8.21
CA GLU A 12 -2.46 -3.24 8.87
C GLU A 12 -2.43 -2.59 10.27
N ASP A 13 -1.41 -2.91 11.08
CA ASP A 13 -1.20 -2.29 12.39
C ASP A 13 -1.09 -0.76 12.30
N MET A 14 -0.38 -0.24 11.29
CA MET A 14 -0.28 1.21 11.06
C MET A 14 -1.63 1.83 10.67
N ALA A 15 -2.40 1.17 9.81
CA ALA A 15 -3.70 1.68 9.38
C ALA A 15 -4.71 1.70 10.54
N ASP A 16 -4.69 0.69 11.42
CA ASP A 16 -5.53 0.63 12.60
C ASP A 16 -5.16 1.71 13.64
N ALA A 17 -3.87 2.08 13.72
CA ALA A 17 -3.39 3.09 14.66
C ALA A 17 -3.59 4.54 14.19
N ILE A 18 -3.80 4.80 12.89
CA ILE A 18 -3.89 6.15 12.33
C ILE A 18 -5.33 6.46 11.91
N ALA A 19 -6.00 7.33 12.68
CA ALA A 19 -7.36 7.75 12.37
C ALA A 19 -7.47 8.38 10.97
N GLY A 20 -8.35 7.82 10.14
CA GLY A 20 -8.55 8.28 8.75
C GLY A 20 -7.54 7.71 7.74
N ALA A 21 -6.61 6.85 8.16
CA ALA A 21 -5.76 6.14 7.22
C ALA A 21 -6.56 5.16 6.36
N LYS A 22 -6.06 4.96 5.14
CA LYS A 22 -6.57 3.96 4.20
C LYS A 22 -5.43 3.06 3.75
N LEU A 23 -5.54 1.77 4.04
CA LEU A 23 -4.62 0.77 3.51
C LEU A 23 -5.08 0.32 2.12
N VAL A 24 -4.17 0.34 1.15
CA VAL A 24 -4.39 -0.22 -0.19
C VAL A 24 -3.39 -1.36 -0.41
N VAL A 25 -3.91 -2.56 -0.67
CA VAL A 25 -3.09 -3.75 -0.95
C VAL A 25 -2.92 -3.88 -2.46
N VAL A 26 -1.66 -3.91 -2.92
CA VAL A 26 -1.32 -4.21 -4.31
C VAL A 26 -1.07 -5.73 -4.44
N PRO A 27 -1.89 -6.46 -5.22
CA PRO A 27 -1.72 -7.91 -5.41
C PRO A 27 -0.47 -8.20 -6.25
N ASP A 28 0.08 -9.41 -6.15
CA ASP A 28 1.23 -9.90 -6.93
C ASP A 28 2.40 -8.89 -6.96
N CYS A 29 2.90 -8.54 -5.77
CA CYS A 29 3.87 -7.47 -5.57
C CYS A 29 4.70 -7.71 -4.31
N GLY A 30 6.02 -7.60 -4.46
CA GLY A 30 7.00 -7.64 -3.40
C GLY A 30 7.21 -6.28 -2.73
N HIS A 31 8.44 -6.03 -2.28
CA HIS A 31 8.79 -4.88 -1.45
C HIS A 31 8.75 -3.54 -2.19
N LEU A 32 9.12 -3.52 -3.47
CA LEU A 32 9.33 -2.28 -4.23
C LEU A 32 8.11 -1.97 -5.09
N SER A 33 6.95 -1.82 -4.45
CA SER A 33 5.65 -1.65 -5.13
C SER A 33 5.59 -0.49 -6.13
N THR A 34 6.29 0.60 -5.86
CA THR A 34 6.41 1.75 -6.78
C THR A 34 7.14 1.43 -8.08
N LEU A 35 8.02 0.42 -8.08
CA LEU A 35 8.75 -0.04 -9.26
C LEU A 35 8.11 -1.26 -9.90
N GLU A 36 7.60 -2.18 -9.09
CA GLU A 36 7.01 -3.44 -9.56
C GLU A 36 5.62 -3.23 -10.18
N ARG A 37 4.81 -2.32 -9.59
CA ARG A 37 3.41 -2.06 -9.97
C ARG A 37 3.08 -0.56 -10.00
N PRO A 38 3.81 0.23 -10.81
CA PRO A 38 3.69 1.69 -10.81
C PRO A 38 2.28 2.19 -11.13
N GLU A 39 1.55 1.54 -12.04
CA GLU A 39 0.19 1.96 -12.41
C GLU A 39 -0.79 1.82 -11.25
N ALA A 40 -0.71 0.72 -10.50
CA ALA A 40 -1.57 0.47 -9.35
C ALA A 40 -1.28 1.45 -8.21
N VAL A 41 0.01 1.73 -7.97
CA VAL A 41 0.43 2.69 -6.94
C VAL A 41 0.03 4.12 -7.33
N ASN A 42 0.27 4.54 -8.57
CA ASN A 42 -0.11 5.87 -9.05
C ASN A 42 -1.63 6.08 -8.95
N ALA A 43 -2.45 5.11 -9.36
CA ALA A 43 -3.90 5.21 -9.23
C ALA A 43 -4.36 5.36 -7.76
N ALA A 44 -3.71 4.65 -6.83
CA ALA A 44 -4.01 4.78 -5.40
C ALA A 44 -3.65 6.18 -4.85
N LEU A 45 -2.51 6.73 -5.28
CA LEU A 45 -2.07 8.07 -4.91
C LEU A 45 -2.96 9.17 -5.51
N GLU A 46 -3.35 9.04 -6.78
CA GLU A 46 -4.27 9.96 -7.44
C GLU A 46 -5.63 9.99 -6.74
N ALA A 47 -6.17 8.82 -6.39
CA ALA A 47 -7.43 8.71 -5.64
C ALA A 47 -7.33 9.31 -4.23
N TRP A 48 -6.16 9.25 -3.59
CA TRP A 48 -5.92 9.88 -2.30
C TRP A 48 -5.80 11.41 -2.41
N LEU A 49 -5.10 11.92 -3.43
CA LEU A 49 -4.94 13.36 -3.66
C LEU A 49 -6.24 14.08 -4.02
N ALA A 50 -7.20 13.35 -4.59
CA ALA A 50 -8.50 13.89 -4.98
C ALA A 50 -9.57 13.87 -3.87
N ALA A 51 -9.27 13.28 -2.71
CA ALA A 51 -10.17 13.14 -1.56
C ALA A 51 -10.02 14.30 -0.55
#